data_AF-A0A955I1H0-F1
#
_entry.id   AF-A0A955I1H0-F1
#
_cell.length_a   1.000
_cell.length_b   1.000
_cell.length_c   1.000
_cell.angle_alpha   90.00
_cell.angle_beta   90.00
_cell.angle_gamma   90.00
#
_symmetry.space_group_name_H-M   'P 1'
#
loop_
_entity.id
_entity.type
_entity.pdbx_description
1 polymer ?
#
loop_
_entity_poly.entity_id
_entity_poly.type
_entity_poly.pdbx_seq_one_letter_code
_entity_poly.pdbx_strand_id
1 'polypeptide(L)'
;GTTEGVGLAVINVVAFAVAVTNSYLWNKFWTFRRKDSDEVGQEISKFLVVSVIGALLNTGVVFGITTLMDPLFGLSDTLWVNVAKVLATIVVLAWNFVGYKFWAFRMAEQDKPVVS
;
A
#
# COMPACT_ATOMS: atom_id res chain seq x y z
N GLY A 1 -17.65 -8.59 25.54
CA GLY A 1 -17.21 -9.89 25.01
C GLY A 1 -15.80 -9.73 24.48
N THR A 2 -14.83 -10.40 25.07
CA THR A 2 -13.40 -10.32 24.68
C THR A 2 -13.08 -11.08 23.40
N THR A 3 -14.04 -11.85 22.89
CA THR A 3 -13.95 -12.65 21.65
C THR A 3 -14.18 -11.84 20.37
N GLU A 4 -14.83 -10.67 20.43
CA GLU A 4 -15.13 -9.89 19.21
C GLU A 4 -13.87 -9.24 18.61
N GLY A 5 -13.01 -8.65 19.43
CA GLY A 5 -11.81 -7.96 18.95
C GLY A 5 -10.73 -8.88 18.38
N VAL A 6 -10.47 -10.03 19.03
CA VAL A 6 -9.46 -11.00 18.59
C VAL A 6 -9.93 -11.76 17.34
N GLY A 7 -11.22 -12.13 17.30
CA GLY A 7 -11.82 -12.76 16.13
C GLY A 7 -11.76 -11.86 14.89
N LEU A 8 -12.12 -10.58 15.04
CA LEU A 8 -12.03 -9.59 13.97
C LEU A 8 -10.60 -9.38 13.46
N ALA A 9 -9.61 -9.34 14.38
CA ALA A 9 -8.21 -9.19 14.00
C ALA A 9 -7.71 -10.38 13.17
N VAL A 10 -7.98 -11.62 13.59
CA VAL A 10 -7.58 -12.83 12.85
C VAL A 10 -8.28 -12.90 11.50
N ILE A 11 -9.59 -12.59 11.45
CA ILE A 11 -10.36 -12.56 10.21
C ILE A 11 -9.77 -11.53 9.24
N ASN A 12 -9.40 -10.34 9.71
CA ASN A 12 -8.82 -9.31 8.86
C ASN A 12 -7.44 -9.70 8.33
N VAL A 13 -6.58 -10.33 9.14
CA VAL A 13 -5.27 -10.81 8.68
C VAL A 13 -5.42 -11.89 7.60
N VAL A 14 -6.33 -12.84 7.82
CA VAL A 14 -6.61 -13.91 6.84
C VAL A 14 -7.26 -13.33 5.58
N ALA A 15 -8.24 -12.43 5.72
CA ALA A 15 -8.87 -11.76 4.59
C ALA A 15 -7.87 -10.95 3.78
N PHE A 16 -6.93 -10.28 4.44
CA PHE A 16 -5.87 -9.53 3.78
C PHE A 16 -4.90 -10.45 3.03
N ALA A 17 -4.45 -11.55 3.66
CA ALA A 17 -3.58 -12.53 3.03
C ALA A 17 -4.26 -13.17 1.79
N VAL A 18 -5.54 -13.52 1.91
CA VAL A 18 -6.34 -14.06 0.81
C VAL A 18 -6.54 -13.01 -0.28
N ALA A 19 -6.83 -11.75 0.06
CA ALA A 19 -6.99 -10.67 -0.91
C ALA A 19 -5.69 -10.41 -1.69
N VAL A 20 -4.55 -10.37 -1.00
CA VAL A 20 -3.22 -10.23 -1.62
C VAL A 20 -2.92 -11.40 -2.54
N THR A 21 -3.18 -12.63 -2.09
CA THR A 21 -2.95 -13.85 -2.88
C THR A 21 -3.88 -13.91 -4.09
N ASN A 22 -5.16 -13.57 -3.92
CA ASN A 22 -6.15 -13.53 -4.99
C ASN A 22 -5.83 -12.44 -6.02
N SER A 23 -5.40 -11.26 -5.57
CA SER A 23 -4.93 -10.19 -6.46
C SER A 23 -3.70 -10.63 -7.26
N TYR A 24 -2.76 -11.35 -6.64
CA TYR A 24 -1.62 -11.96 -7.32
C TYR A 24 -2.05 -13.00 -8.36
N LEU A 25 -2.94 -13.93 -8.01
CA LEU A 25 -3.39 -15.00 -8.91
C LEU A 25 -4.21 -14.45 -10.08
N TRP A 26 -5.11 -13.51 -9.84
CA TRP A 26 -5.92 -12.88 -10.89
C TRP A 26 -5.04 -12.12 -11.88
N ASN A 27 -4.04 -11.38 -11.39
CA ASN A 27 -3.08 -10.68 -12.23
C ASN A 27 -2.14 -11.63 -12.98
N LYS A 28 -1.78 -12.77 -12.38
CA LYS A 28 -0.96 -13.82 -13.04
C LYS A 28 -1.71 -14.51 -14.17
N PHE A 29 -3.00 -14.83 -14.00
CA PHE A 29 -3.73 -15.68 -14.93
C PHE A 29 -4.51 -14.93 -16.02
N TRP A 30 -4.95 -13.69 -15.75
CA TRP A 30 -5.76 -12.95 -16.73
C TRP A 30 -4.93 -12.05 -17.65
N THR A 31 -3.87 -11.42 -17.14
CA THR A 31 -3.12 -10.39 -17.89
C THR A 31 -1.93 -10.97 -18.67
N PHE A 32 -1.33 -12.08 -18.23
CA PHE A 32 -0.12 -12.67 -18.83
C PHE A 32 -0.39 -13.78 -19.85
N ARG A 33 -1.31 -13.56 -20.78
CA ARG A 33 -1.56 -14.52 -21.85
C ARG A 33 -0.72 -14.34 -23.12
N ARG A 34 0.28 -13.44 -23.18
CA ARG A 34 1.38 -13.52 -24.18
C ARG A 34 2.53 -12.51 -24.02
N LYS A 35 3.73 -13.06 -24.27
CA LYS A 35 5.00 -12.55 -24.85
C LYS A 35 5.75 -11.45 -24.06
N ASP A 36 7.00 -11.80 -23.70
CA ASP A 36 8.01 -11.06 -22.91
C ASP A 36 7.82 -11.18 -21.39
N SER A 37 8.13 -12.39 -20.88
CA SER A 37 7.63 -12.93 -19.61
C SER A 37 8.40 -12.54 -18.34
N ASP A 38 9.63 -12.05 -18.42
CA ASP A 38 10.51 -12.01 -17.23
C ASP A 38 10.55 -10.65 -16.52
N GLU A 39 10.28 -9.54 -17.22
CA GLU A 39 10.38 -8.18 -16.64
C GLU A 39 9.01 -7.60 -16.25
N VAL A 40 7.98 -7.79 -17.09
CA VAL A 40 6.62 -7.26 -16.84
C VAL A 40 5.99 -7.88 -15.59
N GLY A 41 6.27 -9.16 -15.31
CA GLY A 41 5.84 -9.82 -14.07
C GLY A 41 6.47 -9.21 -12.80
N GLN A 42 7.74 -8.79 -12.89
CA GLN A 42 8.43 -8.17 -11.78
C GLN A 42 7.89 -6.77 -11.50
N GLU A 43 7.60 -5.96 -12.52
CA GLU A 43 7.03 -4.62 -12.34
C GLU A 43 5.65 -4.64 -11.70
N ILE A 44 4.77 -5.55 -12.13
CA ILE A 44 3.43 -5.70 -11.54
C ILE A 44 3.51 -6.22 -10.11
N SER A 45 4.43 -7.14 -9.82
CA SER A 45 4.63 -7.64 -8.45
C SER A 45 5.13 -6.52 -7.52
N LYS A 46 6.04 -5.65 -7.99
CA LYS A 46 6.52 -4.48 -7.24
C LYS A 46 5.38 -3.47 -7.00
N PHE A 47 4.58 -3.20 -8.03
CA PHE A 47 3.40 -2.34 -7.90
C PHE A 47 2.41 -2.87 -6.85
N LEU A 48 2.11 -4.17 -6.88
CA LEU A 48 1.23 -4.81 -5.91
C LEU A 48 1.81 -4.73 -4.49
N VAL A 49 3.09 -5.08 -4.29
CA VAL A 49 3.72 -5.00 -2.96
C VAL A 49 3.69 -3.58 -2.42
N VAL A 50 4.03 -2.57 -3.24
CA VAL A 50 3.98 -1.17 -2.84
C VAL A 50 2.55 -0.75 -2.50
N SER A 51 1.55 -1.16 -3.29
CA SER A 51 0.14 -0.84 -3.07
C SER A 51 -0.43 -1.50 -1.81
N VAL A 52 -0.06 -2.75 -1.53
CA VAL A 52 -0.47 -3.51 -0.35
C VAL A 52 0.10 -2.88 0.91
N ILE A 53 1.39 -2.52 0.90
CA ILE A 53 2.01 -1.80 2.02
C ILE A 53 1.38 -0.41 2.18
N GLY A 54 1.10 0.28 1.08
CA GLY A 54 0.36 1.55 1.10
C GLY A 54 -1.02 1.42 1.74
N ALA A 55 -1.76 0.35 1.44
CA ALA A 55 -3.06 0.10 2.06
C ALA A 55 -2.93 -0.16 3.58
N LEU A 56 -1.94 -0.97 4.00
CA LEU A 56 -1.68 -1.22 5.42
C LEU A 56 -1.28 0.05 6.16
N LEU A 57 -0.43 0.90 5.56
CA LEU A 57 -0.07 2.20 6.11
C LEU A 57 -1.29 3.11 6.22
N ASN A 58 -2.16 3.13 5.20
CA ASN A 58 -3.38 3.93 5.25
C ASN A 58 -4.25 3.52 6.44
N THR A 59 -4.58 2.24 6.52
CA THR A 59 -5.43 1.69 7.58
C THR A 59 -4.79 1.86 8.95
N GLY A 60 -3.49 1.60 9.07
CA GLY A 60 -2.74 1.74 10.33
C GLY A 60 -2.71 3.17 10.84
N VAL A 61 -2.48 4.15 9.96
CA VAL A 61 -2.47 5.58 10.34
C VAL A 61 -3.87 6.05 10.72
N VAL A 62 -4.89 5.73 9.92
CA VAL A 62 -6.28 6.09 10.25
C VAL A 62 -6.67 5.48 11.60
N PHE A 63 -6.48 4.16 11.76
CA PHE A 63 -6.80 3.46 12.99
C PHE A 63 -6.03 4.01 14.19
N GLY A 64 -4.73 4.26 14.05
CA GLY A 64 -3.90 4.82 15.12
C GLY A 64 -4.39 6.19 15.58
N ILE A 65 -4.69 7.09 14.64
CA ILE A 65 -5.18 8.43 14.97
C ILE A 65 -6.58 8.37 15.59
N THR A 66 -7.50 7.58 15.03
CA THR A 66 -8.89 7.58 15.51
C THR A 66 -9.10 6.77 16.79
N THR A 67 -8.18 5.84 17.12
CA THR A 67 -8.34 4.94 18.27
C THR A 67 -7.42 5.32 19.43
N LEU A 68 -6.23 5.85 19.16
CA LEU A 68 -5.24 6.15 20.20
C LEU A 68 -5.19 7.64 20.57
N MET A 69 -5.86 8.50 19.80
CA MET A 69 -5.86 9.95 20.00
C MET A 69 -7.29 10.47 20.04
N ASP A 70 -7.60 11.24 21.08
CA ASP A 70 -8.87 11.95 21.17
C ASP A 70 -8.95 13.07 20.11
N PRO A 71 -10.15 13.40 19.62
CA PRO A 71 -10.36 14.53 18.72
C PRO A 71 -9.77 15.82 19.28
N LEU A 72 -8.77 16.36 18.57
CA LEU A 72 -8.16 17.63 18.96
C LEU A 72 -9.05 18.82 18.56
N PHE A 73 -8.85 19.96 19.22
CA PHE A 73 -9.52 21.23 18.89
C PHE A 73 -11.05 21.22 18.97
N GLY A 74 -11.64 20.28 19.71
CA GLY A 74 -13.11 20.14 19.81
C GLY A 74 -13.76 19.71 18.49
N LEU A 75 -13.00 19.06 17.60
CA LEU A 75 -13.52 18.50 16.37
C LEU A 75 -14.54 17.40 16.66
N SER A 76 -15.56 17.29 15.81
CA SER A 76 -16.46 16.13 15.84
C SER A 76 -15.74 14.87 15.34
N ASP A 77 -16.21 13.69 15.77
CA ASP A 77 -15.64 12.40 15.38
C ASP A 77 -15.52 12.25 13.85
N THR A 78 -16.53 12.71 13.11
CA THR A 78 -16.52 12.69 11.64
C THR A 78 -15.39 13.53 11.06
N LEU A 79 -15.16 14.73 11.60
CA LEU A 79 -14.07 15.59 11.16
C LEU A 79 -12.72 15.01 11.56
N TRP A 80 -12.62 14.40 12.74
CA TRP A 80 -11.41 13.73 13.21
C TRP A 80 -11.01 12.57 12.29
N VAL A 81 -11.97 11.73 11.89
CA VAL A 81 -11.74 10.65 10.91
C VAL A 81 -11.26 11.20 9.57
N ASN A 82 -11.79 12.34 9.11
CA ASN A 82 -11.33 12.96 7.86
C ASN A 82 -9.91 13.49 7.96
N VAL A 83 -9.55 14.12 9.08
CA VAL A 83 -8.16 14.54 9.35
C VAL A 83 -7.22 13.33 9.34
N ALA A 84 -7.61 12.23 10.00
CA ALA A 84 -6.86 10.99 9.99
C ALA A 84 -6.65 10.43 8.57
N LYS A 85 -7.70 10.43 7.74
CA LYS A 85 -7.63 10.01 6.33
C LYS A 85 -6.71 10.89 5.48
N VAL A 86 -6.73 12.21 5.69
CA VAL A 86 -5.83 13.13 4.97
C VAL A 86 -4.38 12.84 5.34
N LEU A 87 -4.07 12.70 6.63
CA LEU A 87 -2.72 12.38 7.09
C LEU A 87 -2.25 11.01 6.58
N ALA A 88 -3.12 10.00 6.65
CA ALA A 88 -2.87 8.67 6.10
C ALA A 88 -2.55 8.73 4.59
N THR A 89 -3.29 9.54 3.83
CA THR A 89 -3.05 9.73 2.40
C THR A 89 -1.67 10.35 2.13
N ILE A 90 -1.25 11.35 2.91
CA ILE A 90 0.08 11.96 2.79
C ILE A 90 1.18 10.92 3.05
N VAL A 91 1.02 10.09 4.09
CA VAL A 91 1.96 9.01 4.41
C VAL A 91 2.04 7.99 3.26
N VAL A 92 0.90 7.59 2.70
CA VAL A 92 0.85 6.65 1.57
C VAL A 92 1.47 7.24 0.31
N LEU A 93 1.27 8.53 0.04
CA LEU A 93 1.91 9.21 -1.08
C LEU A 93 3.44 9.23 -0.94
N ALA A 94 3.95 9.54 0.26
CA ALA A 94 5.38 9.48 0.54
C ALA A 94 5.93 8.05 0.38
N TRP A 95 5.21 7.04 0.90
CA TRP A 95 5.56 5.63 0.73
C TRP A 95 5.59 5.22 -0.73
N ASN A 96 4.56 5.54 -1.50
CA ASN A 96 4.47 5.24 -2.92
C ASN A 96 5.64 5.90 -3.67
N PHE A 97 5.91 7.19 -3.40
CA PHE A 97 7.01 7.91 -4.01
C PHE A 97 8.37 7.24 -3.73
N VAL A 98 8.64 6.88 -2.47
CA VAL A 98 9.88 6.18 -2.07
C VAL A 98 9.95 4.78 -2.70
N GLY A 99 8.86 4.02 -2.65
CA GLY A 99 8.76 2.69 -3.26
C GLY A 99 9.05 2.71 -4.76
N TYR A 100 8.46 3.66 -5.50
CA TYR A 100 8.75 3.82 -6.92
C TYR A 100 10.16 4.37 -7.18
N LYS A 101 10.62 5.36 -6.40
CA LYS A 101 11.93 5.99 -6.59
C LYS A 101 13.10 5.05 -6.34
N PHE A 102 13.04 4.21 -5.30
CA PHE A 102 14.15 3.32 -4.94
C PHE A 102 14.03 1.92 -5.55
N TRP A 103 12.83 1.50 -5.99
CA TRP A 103 12.61 0.12 -6.47
C TRP A 103 12.22 0.00 -7.95
N ALA A 104 11.52 1.00 -8.52
CA ALA A 104 11.14 1.01 -9.93
C ALA A 104 12.15 1.79 -10.80
N PHE A 105 12.69 2.91 -10.30
CA PHE A 105 13.70 3.71 -11.01
C PHE A 105 15.12 3.47 -10.49
N ARG A 106 15.76 2.40 -10.97
CA ARG A 106 17.24 2.25 -10.90
C ARG A 106 17.96 2.52 -12.23
N MET A 107 17.29 3.03 -13.26
CA MET A 107 17.92 3.32 -14.55
C MET A 107 17.42 4.61 -15.17
N ALA A 108 18.09 5.72 -14.87
CA ALA A 108 18.11 6.90 -15.73
C ALA A 108 19.33 7.79 -15.41
N GLU A 109 20.52 7.21 -15.19
CA GLU A 109 21.74 8.02 -15.11
C GLU A 109 23.00 7.23 -15.51
N GLN A 110 22.91 6.48 -16.61
CA GLN A 110 24.07 5.96 -17.34
C GLN A 110 23.82 6.04 -18.85
N ASP A 111 23.64 7.25 -19.37
CA ASP A 111 23.91 7.47 -20.80
C ASP A 111 24.26 8.94 -21.11
N LYS A 112 25.48 9.34 -20.70
CA LYS A 112 26.20 10.36 -21.44
C LYS A 112 27.49 9.72 -21.94
N PRO A 113 27.58 9.31 -23.21
CA PRO A 113 28.88 9.00 -23.78
C PRO A 113 29.71 10.28 -23.75
N VAL A 114 30.85 10.20 -23.08
CA VAL A 114 31.94 11.18 -23.18
C VAL A 114 32.38 11.18 -24.64
N VAL A 115 32.06 12.24 -25.36
CA VAL A 115 32.67 12.48 -26.67
C VAL A 115 33.84 13.43 -26.42
N SER A 116 35.03 12.91 -26.72
CA SER A 116 36.37 13.51 -26.64
C SER A 116 36.59 14.65 -27.64
#